data_AF-A0A183HTG9-F1
#
_entry.id   AF-A0A183HTG9-F1
#
_cell.length_a   1.000
_cell.length_b   1.000
_cell.length_c   1.000
_cell.angle_alpha   90.00
_cell.angle_beta   90.00
_cell.angle_gamma   90.00
#
_symmetry.space_group_name_H-M   'P 1'
#
loop_
_entity.id
_entity.type
_entity.pdbx_description
1 polymer ?
#
loop_
_entity_poly.entity_id
_entity_poly.type
_entity_poly.pdbx_seq_one_letter_code
_entity_poly.pdbx_strand_id
1 'polypeptide(L)'
;MEDQEPKVFGVIVAGRPIQTDFVQVSKTEFVIEVADSCSANHVVVFLTGVAPFPADTGGTVYIRWPKIGIETNWHYLGYIANDKPSAIFRVAQV
;
A
#
# COMPACT_ATOMS: atom_id res chain seq x y z
N MET A 1 16.16 -22.98 3.37
CA MET A 1 14.92 -22.34 3.84
C MET A 1 15.10 -20.88 3.49
N GLU A 2 14.46 -20.40 2.44
CA GLU A 2 14.53 -18.98 2.07
C GLU A 2 13.96 -18.16 3.22
N ASP A 3 14.75 -17.24 3.77
CA ASP A 3 14.29 -16.26 4.75
C ASP A 3 13.24 -15.38 4.06
N GLN A 4 11.98 -15.80 4.16
CA GLN A 4 10.86 -15.08 3.61
C GLN A 4 10.68 -13.82 4.45
N GLU A 5 11.03 -12.66 3.88
CA GLU A 5 10.93 -11.37 4.56
C GLU A 5 9.51 -11.19 5.13
N PRO A 6 9.38 -10.75 6.41
CA PRO A 6 8.09 -10.65 7.04
C PRO A 6 7.17 -9.72 6.25
N LYS A 7 6.00 -10.24 5.87
CA LYS A 7 4.97 -9.49 5.16
C LYS A 7 4.21 -8.59 6.13
N VAL A 8 4.78 -7.43 6.45
CA VAL A 8 4.24 -6.49 7.45
C VAL A 8 3.02 -5.72 6.93
N PHE A 9 2.97 -5.45 5.62
CA PHE A 9 1.90 -4.68 4.98
C PHE A 9 1.00 -5.56 4.13
N GLY A 10 -0.28 -5.24 4.12
CA GLY A 10 -1.28 -5.82 3.24
C GLY A 10 -2.06 -4.74 2.51
N VAL A 11 -2.48 -5.07 1.29
CA VAL A 11 -3.41 -4.25 0.51
C VAL A 11 -4.57 -5.11 0.01
N ILE A 12 -5.77 -4.56 0.07
CA ILE A 12 -6.98 -5.14 -0.55
C ILE A 12 -7.53 -4.10 -1.51
N VAL A 13 -7.63 -4.47 -2.79
CA VAL A 13 -8.43 -3.74 -3.76
C VAL A 13 -9.83 -4.33 -3.71
N ALA A 14 -10.86 -3.49 -3.60
CA ALA A 14 -12.24 -3.98 -3.50
C ALA A 14 -12.58 -4.94 -4.65
N GLY A 15 -13.09 -6.13 -4.30
CA GLY A 15 -13.44 -7.17 -5.26
C GLY A 15 -12.28 -8.08 -5.70
N ARG A 16 -11.09 -7.96 -5.09
CA ARG A 16 -9.90 -8.76 -5.45
C ARG A 16 -9.28 -9.47 -4.24
N PRO A 17 -8.48 -10.53 -4.47
CA PRO A 17 -7.70 -11.16 -3.41
C PRO A 17 -6.74 -10.17 -2.73
N ILE A 18 -6.45 -10.44 -1.45
CA ILE A 18 -5.43 -9.75 -0.68
C ILE A 18 -4.05 -9.88 -1.35
N GLN A 19 -3.29 -8.79 -1.35
CA GLN A 19 -1.91 -8.75 -1.82
C GLN A 19 -0.99 -8.33 -0.66
N THR A 20 0.19 -8.93 -0.60
CA THR A 20 1.16 -8.79 0.52
C THR A 20 2.62 -8.86 0.05
N ASP A 21 2.80 -9.04 -1.25
CA ASP A 21 4.05 -9.13 -1.99
C ASP A 21 4.58 -7.73 -2.31
N PHE A 22 4.74 -6.92 -1.27
CA PHE A 22 5.40 -5.62 -1.39
C PHE A 22 6.88 -5.82 -1.73
N VAL A 23 7.36 -5.02 -2.67
CA VAL A 23 8.77 -4.87 -2.99
C VAL A 23 9.33 -3.74 -2.12
N GLN A 24 10.32 -4.05 -1.29
CA GLN A 24 11.05 -3.03 -0.54
C GLN A 24 12.00 -2.30 -1.50
N VAL A 25 11.79 -0.99 -1.69
CA VAL A 25 12.60 -0.15 -2.60
C VAL A 25 13.64 0.68 -1.85
N SER A 26 13.44 0.89 -0.55
CA SER A 26 14.42 1.48 0.37
C SER A 26 14.19 0.96 1.78
N LYS A 27 15.01 1.39 2.75
CA LYS A 27 14.91 0.95 4.15
C LYS A 27 13.51 1.15 4.75
N THR A 28 12.76 2.15 4.29
CA THR A 28 11.46 2.54 4.86
C THR A 28 10.34 2.65 3.83
N GLU A 29 10.61 2.28 2.57
CA GLU A 29 9.66 2.43 1.47
C GLU A 29 9.36 1.08 0.83
N PHE A 30 8.07 0.84 0.64
CA PHE A 30 7.51 -0.40 0.12
C PHE A 30 6.53 -0.08 -0.99
N VAL A 31 6.62 -0.80 -2.10
CA VAL A 31 5.79 -0.58 -3.29
C VAL A 31 5.14 -1.89 -3.70
N ILE A 32 3.90 -1.80 -4.15
CA ILE A 32 3.19 -2.93 -4.75
C ILE A 32 2.44 -2.45 -5.99
N GLU A 33 2.44 -3.27 -7.03
CA GLU A 33 1.73 -2.98 -8.26
C GLU A 33 0.31 -3.53 -8.21
N VAL A 34 -0.66 -2.65 -8.46
CA VAL A 34 -2.06 -3.06 -8.58
C VAL A 34 -2.38 -3.25 -10.06
N ALA A 35 -2.52 -4.50 -10.49
CA ALA A 35 -2.96 -4.84 -11.86
C ALA A 35 -4.32 -4.22 -12.19
N ASP A 36 -4.62 -3.96 -13.48
CA ASP A 36 -5.92 -3.42 -13.92
C ASP A 36 -6.42 -2.21 -13.08
N SER A 37 -5.56 -1.20 -12.89
CA SER A 37 -5.88 -0.06 -12.02
C SER A 37 -7.15 0.71 -12.42
N CYS A 38 -7.60 0.60 -13.67
CA CYS A 38 -8.81 1.28 -14.18
C CYS A 38 -10.09 0.86 -13.45
N SER A 39 -10.16 -0.38 -12.93
CA SER A 39 -11.35 -0.88 -12.21
C SER A 39 -11.24 -0.71 -10.68
N ALA A 40 -10.14 -0.17 -10.17
CA ALA A 40 -9.93 0.02 -8.74
C ALA A 40 -10.71 1.23 -8.21
N ASN A 41 -11.74 0.97 -7.39
CA ASN A 41 -12.56 2.03 -6.77
C ASN A 41 -12.11 2.36 -5.33
N HIS A 42 -11.84 1.32 -4.55
CA HIS A 42 -11.43 1.43 -3.15
C HIS A 42 -10.23 0.53 -2.89
N VAL A 43 -9.27 1.07 -2.14
CA VAL A 43 -8.07 0.37 -1.70
C VAL A 43 -8.00 0.44 -0.18
N VAL A 44 -7.77 -0.71 0.44
CA VAL A 44 -7.56 -0.84 1.89
C VAL A 44 -6.10 -1.16 2.10
N VAL A 45 -5.42 -0.39 2.95
CA VAL A 45 -4.03 -0.65 3.36
C VAL A 45 -4.01 -0.90 4.86
N PHE A 46 -3.25 -1.91 5.29
CA PHE A 46 -3.22 -2.31 6.69
C PHE A 46 -1.92 -3.01 7.10
N LEU A 47 -1.68 -3.05 8.41
CA LEU A 47 -0.68 -3.91 9.05
C LEU A 47 -1.24 -5.33 9.20
N THR A 48 -0.46 -6.33 8.80
CA THR A 48 -0.85 -7.74 8.91
C THR A 48 -0.82 -8.29 10.34
N GLY A 49 -0.19 -7.56 11.27
CA GLY A 49 0.03 -7.98 12.64
C GLY A 49 1.30 -8.80 12.86
N VAL A 50 2.09 -9.07 11.81
CA VAL A 50 3.39 -9.77 11.92
C VAL A 50 4.39 -8.95 12.75
N ALA A 51 4.42 -7.64 12.55
CA ALA A 51 5.24 -6.71 13.31
C ALA A 51 4.56 -5.33 13.41
N PRO A 52 4.68 -4.61 14.54
CA PRO A 52 4.25 -3.23 14.65
C PRO A 52 5.25 -2.29 13.96
N PHE A 53 4.84 -1.04 13.71
CA PHE A 53 5.80 0.02 13.41
C PHE A 53 6.74 0.26 14.59
N PRO A 54 8.00 0.68 14.33
CA PRO A 54 8.89 1.20 15.36
C PRO A 54 8.23 2.30 16.20
N ALA A 55 8.73 2.51 17.43
CA ALA A 55 8.21 3.56 18.32
C ALA A 55 8.23 4.93 17.63
N ASP A 56 7.15 5.70 17.83
CA ASP A 56 6.96 7.04 17.26
C ASP A 56 7.01 7.12 15.73
N THR A 57 6.72 6.01 15.04
CA THR A 57 6.64 5.97 13.57
C THR A 57 5.27 5.52 13.06
N GLY A 58 4.98 5.87 11.81
CA GLY A 58 3.82 5.41 11.05
C GLY A 58 4.16 5.34 9.56
N GLY A 59 3.23 4.83 8.77
CA GLY A 59 3.36 4.72 7.32
C GLY A 59 2.47 5.73 6.61
N THR A 60 3.05 6.53 5.72
CA THR A 60 2.29 7.35 4.77
C THR A 60 1.98 6.55 3.51
N VAL A 61 0.74 6.57 3.06
CA VAL A 61 0.27 5.83 1.89
C VAL A 61 0.17 6.77 0.70
N TYR A 62 0.80 6.39 -0.40
CA TYR A 62 0.74 7.08 -1.68
C TYR A 62 0.19 6.16 -2.77
N ILE A 63 -0.43 6.74 -3.79
CA ILE A 63 -0.84 6.04 -5.00
C ILE A 63 -0.30 6.75 -6.24
N ARG A 64 0.03 5.95 -7.25
CA ARG A 64 0.40 6.42 -8.58
C ARG A 64 -0.47 5.68 -9.58
N TRP A 65 -1.10 6.41 -10.49
CA TRP A 65 -1.84 5.81 -11.60
C TRP A 65 -0.99 5.73 -12.87
N PRO A 66 -1.22 4.72 -13.74
CA PRO A 66 -0.61 4.68 -15.06
C PRO A 66 -1.24 5.76 -15.94
N LYS A 67 -0.55 6.88 -16.17
CA LYS A 67 -0.94 7.84 -17.22
C LYS A 67 -0.06 7.65 -18.45
N ILE A 68 -0.67 7.81 -19.63
CA ILE A 68 0.03 7.97 -20.90
C ILE A 68 0.58 9.40 -20.93
N GLY A 69 1.84 9.61 -20.51
CA GLY A 69 2.46 10.93 -20.44
C GLY A 69 3.70 11.00 -19.54
N ILE A 70 4.31 12.19 -19.45
CA ILE A 70 5.64 12.42 -18.84
C ILE A 70 5.57 12.57 -17.31
N GLU A 71 4.41 12.92 -16.74
CA GLU A 71 4.29 13.18 -15.29
C GLU A 71 3.89 11.94 -14.50
N THR A 72 4.86 11.45 -13.75
CA THR A 72 4.76 10.29 -12.87
C THR A 72 4.64 10.76 -11.42
N ASN A 73 3.53 11.39 -11.05
CA ASN A 73 3.37 11.96 -9.71
C ASN A 73 2.71 10.96 -8.76
N TRP A 74 3.30 10.82 -7.57
CA TRP A 74 2.71 10.11 -6.44
C TRP A 74 1.73 11.03 -5.71
N HIS A 75 0.55 10.51 -5.39
CA HIS A 75 -0.51 11.23 -4.69
C HIS A 75 -0.64 10.71 -3.26
N TYR A 76 -0.59 11.61 -2.28
CA TYR A 76 -0.83 11.26 -0.88
C TYR A 76 -2.29 10.88 -0.65
N LEU A 77 -2.52 9.72 -0.04
CA LEU A 77 -3.86 9.24 0.31
C LEU A 77 -4.17 9.38 1.80
N GLY A 78 -3.15 9.19 2.65
CA GLY A 78 -3.33 9.21 4.09
C GLY A 78 -2.21 8.46 4.82
N TYR A 79 -2.52 7.94 5.99
CA TYR A 79 -1.54 7.26 6.85
C TYR A 79 -2.16 6.10 7.64
N ILE A 80 -1.30 5.16 8.02
CA ILE A 80 -1.54 4.09 9.00
C ILE A 80 -0.47 4.17 10.09
N ALA A 81 -0.79 3.74 11.30
CA ALA A 81 0.11 3.74 12.45
C ALA A 81 -0.29 2.63 13.43
N ASN A 82 0.46 2.43 14.52
CA ASN A 82 0.14 1.37 15.49
C ASN A 82 -1.23 1.55 16.17
N ASP A 83 -1.69 2.79 16.36
CA ASP A 83 -3.00 3.14 16.91
C ASP A 83 -4.13 3.10 15.85
N LYS A 84 -3.76 3.22 14.57
CA LYS A 84 -4.66 3.12 13.41
C LYS A 84 -4.05 2.19 12.36
N PRO A 85 -4.12 0.86 12.59
CA PRO A 85 -3.37 -0.13 11.81
C PRO A 85 -3.93 -0.36 10.41
N SER A 86 -5.08 0.21 10.06
CA SER A 86 -5.70 0.10 8.75
C SER A 86 -6.41 1.38 8.32
N ALA A 87 -6.52 1.60 7.00
CA ALA A 87 -7.25 2.70 6.40
C ALA A 87 -7.83 2.30 5.04
N ILE A 88 -8.97 2.89 4.68
CA ILE A 88 -9.65 2.69 3.40
C ILE A 88 -9.57 3.99 2.61
N PHE A 89 -9.20 3.90 1.34
CA PHE A 89 -9.03 5.03 0.43
C PHE A 89 -9.89 4.84 -0.82
N ARG A 90 -10.59 5.89 -1.23
CA ARG A 90 -11.27 5.95 -2.53
C ARG A 90 -10.27 6.41 -3.58
N VAL A 91 -10.09 5.60 -4.63
CA VAL A 91 -9.05 5.80 -5.66
C VAL A 91 -9.59 5.75 -7.10
N ALA A 92 -10.92 5.71 -7.24
CA ALA A 92 -11.59 5.76 -8.54
C ALA A 92 -11.13 6.99 -9.35
N GLN A 93 -10.65 6.76 -10.57
CA GLN A 93 -10.40 7.83 -11.53
C GLN A 93 -11.74 8.21 -12.17
N VAL A 94 -12.22 9.44 -11.94
CA VAL A 94 -13.44 9.98 -12.57
C VAL A 94 -13.17 10.29 -14.03
#